data_AF-A0A6P1DWJ2-F1
#
_entry.id   AF-A0A6P1DWJ2-F1
#
_cell.length_a   1.000
_cell.length_b   1.000
_cell.length_c   1.000
_cell.angle_alpha   90.00
_cell.angle_beta   90.00
_cell.angle_gamma   90.00
#
_symmetry.space_group_name_H-M   'P 1'
#
loop_
_entity.id
_entity.type
_entity.pdbx_description
1 polymer ?
#
loop_
_entity_poly.entity_id
_entity_poly.type
_entity_poly.pdbx_seq_one_letter_code
_entity_poly.pdbx_strand_id
1 'polypeptide(L)'
;MNWHCQSEQSSSSWAGTIRVQRKDILKLLKGSPSLKRFIEEKIREAHQDAVDLASFETGIDTAAFPADCPYSVDDLLNADYWP
;
A
#
# COMPACT_ATOMS: atom_id res chain seq x y z
N MET A 1 8.73 -3.29 20.50
CA MET A 1 7.97 -2.31 19.71
C MET A 1 7.78 -2.90 18.32
N ASN A 2 6.76 -3.73 18.17
CA ASN A 2 6.42 -4.44 16.93
C ASN A 2 5.08 -3.89 16.45
N TRP A 3 5.07 -3.22 15.30
CA TRP A 3 3.90 -2.61 14.65
C TRP A 3 2.89 -3.62 14.07
N HIS A 4 2.81 -4.81 14.65
CA HIS A 4 2.06 -5.94 14.08
C HIS A 4 0.81 -6.33 14.88
N CYS A 5 0.40 -5.54 15.87
CA CYS A 5 -0.47 -6.05 16.94
C CYS A 5 -1.89 -5.46 16.99
N GLN A 6 -2.51 -5.14 15.84
CA GLN A 6 -3.96 -4.89 15.77
C GLN A 6 -4.55 -5.38 14.43
N SER A 7 -4.63 -6.69 14.23
CA SER A 7 -5.28 -7.31 13.05
C SER A 7 -6.39 -8.30 13.42
N GLU A 8 -6.98 -8.22 14.61
CA GLU A 8 -8.02 -9.18 15.01
C GLU A 8 -9.44 -8.79 14.56
N GLN A 9 -9.63 -7.61 13.94
CA GLN A 9 -10.95 -7.16 13.44
C GLN A 9 -10.98 -6.61 12.00
N SER A 10 -9.85 -6.55 11.28
CA SER A 10 -9.84 -6.16 9.86
C SER A 10 -10.16 -7.36 8.97
N SER A 11 -11.46 -7.60 8.83
CA SER A 11 -12.14 -8.64 8.07
C SER A 11 -11.42 -9.07 6.79
N SER A 12 -11.38 -10.39 6.54
CA SER A 12 -10.92 -11.07 5.33
C SER A 12 -11.30 -10.40 3.99
N SER A 13 -12.35 -9.57 3.98
CA SER A 13 -12.81 -8.77 2.86
C SER A 13 -11.84 -7.65 2.45
N TRP A 14 -11.15 -6.98 3.39
CA TRP A 14 -10.23 -5.88 3.05
C TRP A 14 -8.96 -6.40 2.38
N ALA A 15 -8.45 -7.53 2.87
CA ALA A 15 -7.32 -8.21 2.26
C ALA A 15 -7.63 -8.73 0.85
N GLY A 16 -8.87 -9.20 0.65
CA GLY A 16 -9.39 -9.56 -0.68
C GLY A 16 -9.39 -8.37 -1.63
N THR A 17 -9.89 -7.20 -1.19
CA THR A 17 -9.93 -5.97 -1.99
C THR A 17 -8.54 -5.52 -2.41
N ILE A 18 -7.59 -5.46 -1.46
CA ILE A 18 -6.19 -5.08 -1.75
C ILE A 18 -5.57 -6.02 -2.78
N ARG A 19 -5.82 -7.34 -2.65
CA ARG A 19 -5.29 -8.34 -3.59
C ARG A 19 -5.86 -8.18 -5.00
N VAL A 20 -7.15 -7.87 -5.13
CA VAL A 20 -7.80 -7.64 -6.43
C VAL A 20 -7.25 -6.36 -7.07
N GLN A 21 -7.18 -5.26 -6.32
CA GLN A 21 -6.66 -3.98 -6.80
C GLN A 21 -5.19 -4.10 -7.27
N ARG A 22 -4.33 -4.78 -6.51
CA ARG A 22 -2.94 -5.05 -6.93
C ARG A 22 -2.86 -5.85 -8.21
N LYS A 23 -3.69 -6.88 -8.38
CA LYS A 23 -3.74 -7.68 -9.62
C LYS A 23 -4.18 -6.86 -10.83
N ASP A 24 -5.11 -5.94 -10.67
CA ASP A 24 -5.59 -5.12 -11.78
C ASP A 24 -4.57 -4.04 -12.17
N ILE A 25 -3.90 -3.43 -11.19
CA ILE A 25 -2.76 -2.53 -11.45
C ILE A 25 -1.65 -3.26 -12.22
N LEU A 26 -1.29 -4.49 -11.81
CA LEU A 26 -0.32 -5.33 -12.52
C LEU A 26 -0.71 -5.61 -13.98
N LYS A 27 -1.99 -5.89 -14.25
CA LYS A 27 -2.48 -6.13 -15.62
C LYS A 27 -2.36 -4.87 -16.47
N LEU A 28 -2.74 -3.72 -15.92
CA LEU A 28 -2.64 -2.42 -16.61
C LEU A 28 -1.18 -2.10 -16.96
N LEU A 29 -0.25 -2.36 -16.04
CA LEU A 29 1.18 -2.18 -16.27
C LEU A 29 1.75 -3.11 -17.35
N LYS A 30 1.32 -4.37 -17.40
CA LYS A 30 1.75 -5.30 -18.46
C LYS A 30 1.35 -4.81 -19.85
N GLY A 31 0.24 -4.10 -19.98
CA GLY A 31 -0.22 -3.53 -21.24
C GLY A 31 0.49 -2.22 -21.65
N SER A 32 1.08 -1.50 -20.68
CA SER A 32 1.60 -0.16 -20.89
C SER A 32 2.84 0.11 -20.02
N PRO A 33 4.06 -0.21 -20.52
CA PRO A 33 5.31 0.03 -19.78
C PRO A 33 5.55 1.49 -19.43
N SER A 34 5.06 2.43 -20.25
CA SER A 34 5.09 3.88 -20.00
C SER A 34 4.33 4.29 -18.74
N LEU A 35 3.37 3.47 -18.29
CA LEU A 35 2.60 3.70 -17.08
C LEU A 35 3.41 3.42 -15.81
N LYS A 36 4.53 2.67 -15.89
CA LYS A 36 5.38 2.37 -14.73
C LYS A 36 5.93 3.65 -14.08
N ARG A 37 6.36 4.62 -14.89
CA ARG A 37 6.83 5.94 -14.43
C ARG A 37 5.75 6.73 -13.70
N PHE A 38 4.51 6.64 -14.17
CA PHE A 38 3.38 7.31 -13.53
C PHE A 38 3.07 6.68 -12.16
N ILE A 39 3.25 5.36 -12.03
CA ILE A 39 3.05 4.67 -10.75
C ILE A 39 4.11 5.04 -9.73
N GLU A 40 5.37 5.19 -10.13
CA GLU A 40 6.44 5.66 -9.23
C GLU A 40 6.10 7.03 -8.60
N GLU A 41 5.54 7.94 -9.39
CA GLU A 41 5.07 9.24 -8.91
C GLU A 41 3.85 9.09 -7.98
N LYS A 42 2.89 8.24 -8.36
CA LYS A 42 1.65 8.04 -7.59
C LYS A 42 1.81 7.25 -6.30
N ILE A 43 2.82 6.40 -6.17
CA ILE A 43 3.10 5.65 -4.93
C ILE A 43 3.40 6.62 -3.78
N ARG A 44 4.08 7.73 -4.03
CA ARG A 44 4.39 8.72 -3.01
C ARG A 44 3.12 9.38 -2.46
N GLU A 45 2.23 9.80 -3.35
CA GLU A 45 0.92 10.35 -2.99
C GLU A 45 0.09 9.31 -2.22
N ALA A 46 -0.02 8.10 -2.77
CA ALA A 46 -0.79 7.01 -2.15
C ALA A 46 -0.24 6.60 -0.77
N HIS A 47 1.08 6.70 -0.56
CA HIS A 47 1.69 6.43 0.73
C HIS A 47 1.32 7.48 1.77
N GLN A 48 1.29 8.76 1.39
CA GLN A 48 0.83 9.83 2.29
C GLN A 48 -0.64 9.65 2.65
N ASP A 49 -1.50 9.37 1.68
CA ASP A 49 -2.92 9.08 1.91
C ASP A 49 -3.11 7.88 2.86
N ALA A 50 -2.29 6.83 2.71
CA ALA A 50 -2.33 5.66 3.58
C ALA A 50 -1.87 5.96 5.01
N VAL A 51 -0.85 6.81 5.19
CA VAL A 51 -0.39 7.27 6.50
C VAL A 51 -1.46 8.12 7.17
N ASP A 52 -2.11 9.03 6.45
CA ASP A 52 -3.18 9.87 6.97
C ASP A 52 -4.38 9.04 7.42
N LEU A 53 -4.79 8.07 6.58
CA LEU A 53 -5.87 7.15 6.92
C LEU A 53 -5.52 6.29 8.14
N ALA A 54 -4.31 5.72 8.18
CA ALA A 54 -3.86 4.90 9.30
C ALA A 54 -3.76 5.72 10.59
N SER A 55 -3.28 6.97 10.51
CA SER A 55 -3.24 7.89 11.64
C SER A 55 -4.64 8.19 12.15
N PHE A 56 -5.59 8.47 11.25
CA PHE A 56 -6.98 8.72 11.60
C PHE A 56 -7.67 7.51 12.26
N GLU A 57 -7.46 6.30 11.73
CA GLU A 57 -8.09 5.08 12.23
C GLU A 57 -7.49 4.59 13.55
N THR A 58 -6.17 4.72 13.71
CA THR A 58 -5.45 4.13 14.86
C THR A 58 -5.06 5.14 15.94
N GLY A 59 -5.21 6.45 15.66
CA GLY A 59 -4.82 7.53 16.56
C GLY A 59 -3.31 7.73 16.70
N ILE A 60 -2.51 7.09 15.84
CA ILE A 60 -1.05 7.19 15.86
C ILE A 60 -0.60 8.41 15.07
N ASP A 61 0.35 9.15 15.61
CA ASP A 61 0.86 10.36 14.97
C ASP A 61 1.53 10.04 13.61
N THR A 62 1.30 10.86 12.60
CA THR A 62 1.89 10.68 11.26
C THR A 62 3.42 10.66 11.29
N ALA A 63 4.05 11.31 12.28
CA ALA A 63 5.50 11.27 12.50
C ALA A 63 6.03 9.91 12.98
N ALA A 64 5.15 9.00 13.43
CA ALA A 64 5.53 7.62 13.76
C ALA A 64 5.65 6.73 12.52
N PHE A 65 5.15 7.19 11.37
CA PHE A 65 5.26 6.50 10.09
C PHE A 65 6.51 6.99 9.33
N PRO A 66 7.10 6.14 8.47
CA PRO A 66 8.22 6.56 7.64
C PRO A 66 7.79 7.68 6.68
N ALA A 67 8.65 8.67 6.44
CA ALA A 67 8.34 9.81 5.56
C ALA A 67 8.24 9.42 4.07
N ASP A 68 8.98 8.37 3.69
CA ASP A 68 8.96 7.78 2.36
C ASP A 68 8.39 6.36 2.43
N CYS A 69 7.77 5.91 1.34
CA CYS A 69 7.28 4.54 1.24
C CYS A 69 8.48 3.57 1.33
N PRO A 70 8.49 2.63 2.30
CA PRO A 70 9.60 1.70 2.48
C PRO A 70 9.60 0.58 1.43
N TYR A 71 8.53 0.47 0.63
CA TYR A 71 8.36 -0.59 -0.36
C TYR A 71 8.74 -0.07 -1.75
N SER A 72 9.47 -0.90 -2.51
CA SER A 72 9.70 -0.61 -3.91
C SER A 72 8.42 -0.81 -4.73
N VAL A 73 8.38 -0.24 -5.94
CA VAL A 73 7.27 -0.48 -6.88
C VAL A 73 7.12 -1.98 -7.15
N ASP A 74 8.23 -2.70 -7.30
CA ASP A 74 8.21 -4.14 -7.53
C ASP A 74 7.66 -4.93 -6.32
N ASP A 75 7.90 -4.47 -5.08
CA ASP A 75 7.31 -5.06 -3.86
C ASP A 75 5.80 -4.79 -3.77
N LEU A 76 5.37 -3.55 -4.03
CA LEU A 76 3.95 -3.15 -3.99
C LEU A 76 3.11 -3.86 -5.06
N LEU A 77 3.73 -4.13 -6.21
CA LEU A 77 3.12 -4.84 -7.31
C LEU A 77 3.16 -6.36 -7.13
N ASN A 78 3.96 -6.89 -6.20
CA ASN A 78 3.99 -8.31 -5.95
C ASN A 78 2.71 -8.76 -5.21
N ALA A 79 1.85 -9.50 -5.90
CA ALA A 79 0.57 -9.95 -5.38
C ALA A 79 0.68 -11.03 -4.26
N ASP A 80 1.85 -11.65 -4.12
CA ASP A 80 2.16 -12.60 -3.05
C ASP A 80 2.95 -11.95 -1.90
N TYR A 81 3.29 -10.65 -2.02
CA TYR A 81 3.92 -9.90 -0.94
C TYR A 81 2.88 -9.28 0.01
N TRP A 82 2.93 -9.70 1.27
CA TRP A 82 2.18 -9.13 2.38
C TRP A 82 3.16 -8.65 3.44
N PRO A 83 3.30 -7.32 3.64
CA PRO A 83 4.09 -6.76 4.73
C PRO A 83 3.40 -6.89 6.09
#